data_AF-A0AAD3GZ83-F1
#
_entry.id   AF-A0AAD3GZ83-F1
#
_cell.length_a   1.000
_cell.length_b   1.000
_cell.length_c   1.000
_cell.angle_alpha   90.00
_cell.angle_beta   90.00
_cell.angle_gamma   90.00
#
_symmetry.space_group_name_H-M   'P 1'
#
loop_
_entity.id
_entity.type
_entity.pdbx_description
1 polymer ?
#
loop_
_entity_poly.entity_id
_entity_poly.type
_entity_poly.pdbx_seq_one_letter_code
_entity_poly.pdbx_strand_id
1 'polypeptide(L)'
;MIQSSVAFQSFLTNIFPKAPTTPQVPSQQLQLENQLLEAISSNSKRLDNSQEITSLISQLEESSYSIQEPAISPQIKGRWKLLFTNNASTASPIQRKAVDASKYNIYQDILLKDSKLIVSQVVKFSNDFILTVDALASTAEYPLEELTARQGKGTLGLTILGESIVGEEAMEDPTKPNRRIDFVFDEGNFNFKGFKVPYPVPFRLPLLRDAVKGWIDVIYLSDRVRISKGNKGTTFVLVKEDDDEDDVEEEEVGSE
;
A
#
# COMPACT_ATOMS: atom_id res chain seq x y z
N MET A 1 84.99 -13.18 29.23
CA MET A 1 84.32 -14.32 28.58
C MET A 1 82.87 -13.94 28.31
N ILE A 2 82.48 -13.99 27.02
CA ILE A 2 81.19 -14.43 26.46
C ILE A 2 79.90 -13.62 26.78
N GLN A 3 79.58 -12.69 25.83
CA GLN A 3 78.40 -12.58 24.94
C GLN A 3 76.91 -12.66 25.39
N SER A 4 76.11 -11.93 24.58
CA SER A 4 74.70 -12.06 24.15
C SER A 4 73.59 -11.56 25.09
N SER A 5 72.86 -10.48 24.78
CA SER A 5 71.82 -10.26 23.74
C SER A 5 70.50 -10.98 24.04
N VAL A 6 69.41 -10.24 24.27
CA VAL A 6 68.22 -10.14 23.38
C VAL A 6 67.25 -9.11 23.97
N ALA A 7 66.82 -8.17 23.12
CA ALA A 7 65.71 -7.26 23.33
C ALA A 7 64.36 -7.97 23.10
N PHE A 8 63.31 -7.63 23.85
CA PHE A 8 61.94 -7.85 23.41
C PHE A 8 61.13 -6.57 23.57
N GLN A 9 60.54 -6.16 22.45
CA GLN A 9 59.85 -4.91 22.21
C GLN A 9 58.42 -4.92 22.79
N SER A 10 57.94 -3.70 23.02
CA SER A 10 56.56 -3.17 22.93
C SER A 10 55.38 -4.15 22.83
N PHE A 11 54.28 -3.84 23.54
CA PHE A 11 52.92 -3.64 23.00
C PHE A 11 51.91 -3.69 24.16
N LEU A 12 51.64 -2.55 24.80
CA LEU A 12 50.38 -2.36 25.53
C LEU A 12 49.53 -1.40 24.70
N THR A 13 48.85 -2.00 23.73
CA THR A 13 47.88 -1.36 22.86
C THR A 13 46.61 -1.03 23.67
N ASN A 14 46.11 0.18 23.46
CA ASN A 14 44.85 0.74 23.95
C ASN A 14 43.74 -0.30 24.20
N ILE A 15 43.34 -0.45 25.47
CA ILE A 15 42.02 -0.97 25.84
C ILE A 15 41.19 0.23 26.30
N PHE A 16 40.75 1.04 25.33
CA PHE A 16 39.60 1.91 25.54
C PHE A 16 38.38 1.17 24.96
N PRO A 17 37.29 0.99 25.73
CA PRO A 17 36.06 0.48 25.17
C PRO A 17 35.58 1.43 24.08
N LYS A 18 35.37 0.89 22.88
CA LYS A 18 34.76 1.58 21.76
C LYS A 18 33.44 2.18 22.24
N ALA A 19 33.31 3.51 22.17
CA ALA A 19 32.05 4.21 22.42
C ALA A 19 30.91 3.54 21.63
N PRO A 20 29.68 3.49 22.16
CA PRO A 20 28.54 2.96 21.43
C PRO A 20 28.45 3.70 20.09
N THR A 21 28.59 2.92 19.01
CA THR A 21 28.45 3.41 17.64
C THR A 21 27.08 4.06 17.52
N THR A 22 27.08 5.36 17.24
CA THR A 22 25.94 6.15 16.77
C THR A 22 25.14 5.36 15.73
N PRO A 23 23.79 5.40 15.75
CA PRO A 23 22.96 4.75 14.73
C PRO A 23 23.43 5.13 13.33
N GLN A 24 23.64 4.11 12.49
CA GLN A 24 24.19 4.25 11.15
C GLN A 24 23.19 5.01 10.24
N VAL A 25 23.76 5.75 9.28
CA VAL A 25 23.10 6.38 8.14
C VAL A 25 21.89 5.55 7.65
N PRO A 26 20.72 6.18 7.37
CA PRO A 26 19.60 5.52 6.69
C PRO A 26 20.04 4.50 5.63
N SER A 27 19.65 3.23 5.80
CA SER A 27 19.92 2.15 4.84
C SER A 27 19.48 2.59 3.43
N GLN A 28 20.17 2.15 2.38
CA GLN A 28 19.88 2.49 0.98
C GLN A 28 18.38 2.34 0.60
N GLN A 29 17.67 1.41 1.25
CA GLN A 29 16.21 1.31 1.25
C GLN A 29 15.52 2.66 1.55
N LEU A 30 15.83 3.24 2.71
CA LEU A 30 15.24 4.48 3.18
C LEU A 30 15.60 5.66 2.26
N GLN A 31 16.77 5.63 1.62
CA GLN A 31 17.13 6.62 0.60
C GLN A 31 16.21 6.53 -0.63
N LEU A 32 15.98 5.32 -1.15
CA LEU A 32 15.08 5.11 -2.30
C LEU A 32 13.62 5.44 -1.98
N GLU A 33 13.15 5.07 -0.79
CA GLU A 33 11.80 5.45 -0.32
C GLU A 33 11.66 6.97 -0.23
N ASN A 34 12.63 7.66 0.37
CA ASN A 34 12.59 9.12 0.48
C ASN A 34 12.61 9.80 -0.91
N GLN A 35 13.45 9.32 -1.83
CA GLN A 35 13.48 9.81 -3.21
C GLN A 35 12.12 9.62 -3.91
N LEU A 36 11.49 8.46 -3.73
CA LEU A 36 10.17 8.20 -4.30
C LEU A 36 9.11 9.15 -3.73
N LEU A 37 9.09 9.33 -2.42
CA LEU A 37 8.13 10.21 -1.75
C LEU A 37 8.35 11.69 -2.11
N GLU A 38 9.61 12.13 -2.23
CA GLU A 38 9.97 13.48 -2.67
C GLU A 38 9.54 13.72 -4.13
N ALA A 39 9.82 12.78 -5.03
CA ALA A 39 9.38 12.84 -6.44
C ALA A 39 7.85 12.88 -6.57
N ILE A 40 7.12 12.14 -5.73
CA ILE A 40 5.64 12.21 -5.69
C ILE A 40 5.18 13.57 -5.16
N SER A 41 5.78 14.08 -4.07
CA SER A 41 5.37 15.33 -3.43
C SER A 41 5.61 16.58 -4.29
N SER A 42 6.70 16.59 -5.05
CA SER A 42 7.04 17.64 -6.01
C SER A 42 6.13 17.61 -7.25
N ASN A 43 5.45 16.49 -7.49
CA ASN A 43 4.48 16.34 -8.56
C ASN A 43 3.07 16.70 -8.09
N SER A 44 2.58 17.86 -8.52
CA SER A 44 1.24 18.35 -8.15
C SER A 44 0.05 17.46 -8.60
N LYS A 45 0.29 16.46 -9.48
CA LYS A 45 -0.75 15.59 -10.02
C LYS A 45 -0.55 14.14 -9.58
N ARG A 46 -1.50 13.62 -8.80
CA ARG A 46 -1.58 12.20 -8.42
C ARG A 46 -1.69 11.23 -9.61
N LEU A 47 -2.12 11.73 -10.77
CA LEU A 47 -2.37 11.00 -12.02
C LEU A 47 -1.30 11.31 -13.08
N ASP A 48 -0.02 11.30 -12.71
CA ASP A 48 1.06 11.55 -13.65
C ASP A 48 1.78 10.24 -14.05
N ASN A 49 2.29 10.19 -15.28
CA ASN A 49 3.12 9.08 -15.77
C ASN A 49 4.60 9.49 -15.71
N SER A 50 5.05 10.00 -14.54
CA SER A 50 6.43 10.44 -14.35
C SER A 50 7.40 9.28 -14.56
N GLN A 51 8.37 9.49 -15.46
CA GLN A 51 9.44 8.53 -15.73
C GLN A 51 10.33 8.32 -14.50
N GLU A 52 10.55 9.37 -13.70
CA GLU A 52 11.32 9.32 -12.46
C GLU A 52 10.62 8.43 -11.42
N ILE A 53 9.33 8.68 -11.15
CA ILE A 53 8.53 7.87 -10.21
C ILE A 53 8.51 6.40 -10.67
N THR A 54 8.32 6.17 -11.97
CA THR A 54 8.32 4.82 -12.55
C THR A 54 9.67 4.12 -12.34
N SER A 55 10.79 4.83 -12.56
CA SER A 55 12.13 4.29 -12.35
C SER A 55 12.41 3.95 -10.88
N LEU A 56 11.99 4.81 -9.95
CA LEU A 56 12.15 4.56 -8.51
C LEU A 56 11.31 3.37 -8.02
N ILE A 57 10.08 3.23 -8.54
CA ILE A 57 9.24 2.05 -8.27
C ILE A 57 9.93 0.77 -8.76
N SER A 58 10.48 0.76 -9.97
CA SER A 58 11.20 -0.40 -10.51
C SER A 58 12.43 -0.75 -9.66
N GLN A 59 13.22 0.23 -9.22
CA GLN A 59 14.36 0.00 -8.34
C GLN A 59 13.95 -0.63 -6.99
N LEU A 60 12.84 -0.18 -6.40
CA LEU A 60 12.31 -0.76 -5.16
C LEU A 60 11.77 -2.19 -5.37
N GLU A 61 11.06 -2.44 -6.46
CA GLU A 61 10.53 -3.77 -6.83
C GLU A 61 11.63 -4.81 -7.08
N GLU A 62 12.76 -4.39 -7.67
CA GLU A 62 13.93 -5.23 -7.95
C GLU A 62 14.87 -5.38 -6.74
N SER A 63 14.74 -4.49 -5.74
CA SER A 63 15.54 -4.56 -4.53
C SER A 63 15.18 -5.77 -3.66
N SER A 64 16.14 -6.21 -2.84
CA SER A 64 15.88 -7.22 -1.79
C SER A 64 15.33 -6.63 -0.49
N TYR A 65 14.94 -5.35 -0.48
CA TYR A 65 14.49 -4.64 0.72
C TYR A 65 13.03 -4.88 1.08
N SER A 66 12.22 -5.32 0.11
CA SER A 66 10.81 -5.64 0.38
C SER A 66 10.71 -6.82 1.35
N ILE A 67 9.68 -6.79 2.19
CA ILE A 67 9.19 -7.98 2.88
C ILE A 67 8.86 -9.05 1.81
N GLN A 68 9.33 -10.29 2.04
CA GLN A 68 9.34 -11.38 1.05
C GLN A 68 7.93 -11.92 0.73
N GLU A 69 7.06 -12.04 1.74
CA GLU A 69 5.70 -12.57 1.62
C GLU A 69 4.67 -11.51 2.07
N PRO A 70 4.57 -10.39 1.33
CA PRO A 70 3.93 -9.19 1.83
C PRO A 70 2.42 -9.33 2.06
N ALA A 71 1.70 -10.20 1.34
CA ALA A 71 0.25 -10.34 1.49
C ALA A 71 -0.18 -11.09 2.76
N ILE A 72 0.73 -11.86 3.37
CA ILE A 72 0.52 -12.57 4.65
C ILE A 72 1.36 -11.98 5.79
N SER A 73 2.10 -10.91 5.51
CA SER A 73 2.91 -10.24 6.51
C SER A 73 2.01 -9.41 7.45
N PRO A 74 2.23 -9.42 8.77
CA PRO A 74 1.50 -8.54 9.69
C PRO A 74 1.59 -7.06 9.31
N GLN A 75 2.70 -6.63 8.71
CA GLN A 75 2.95 -5.25 8.29
C GLN A 75 1.95 -4.75 7.24
N ILE A 76 1.31 -5.65 6.46
CA ILE A 76 0.31 -5.25 5.45
C ILE A 76 -0.96 -4.66 6.06
N LYS A 77 -1.26 -5.02 7.31
CA LYS A 77 -2.47 -4.60 8.04
C LYS A 77 -2.34 -3.16 8.53
N GLY A 78 -3.47 -2.47 8.65
CA GLY A 78 -3.57 -1.07 9.07
C GLY A 78 -4.09 -0.15 7.97
N ARG A 79 -4.03 1.16 8.22
CA ARG A 79 -4.45 2.20 7.28
C ARG A 79 -3.31 2.63 6.37
N TRP A 80 -3.58 2.66 5.07
CA TRP A 80 -2.63 3.07 4.05
C TRP A 80 -3.17 4.25 3.24
N LYS A 81 -2.49 5.41 3.30
CA LYS A 81 -2.82 6.60 2.52
C LYS A 81 -2.25 6.51 1.11
N LEU A 82 -3.10 6.63 0.10
CA LEU A 82 -2.68 6.65 -1.29
C LEU A 82 -1.93 7.96 -1.60
N LEU A 83 -0.69 7.90 -2.07
CA LEU A 83 0.04 9.10 -2.50
C LEU A 83 0.09 9.24 -4.02
N PHE A 84 0.20 8.13 -4.74
CA PHE A 84 0.34 8.14 -6.19
C PHE A 84 -0.42 6.97 -6.82
N THR A 85 -1.00 7.20 -8.01
CA THR A 85 -1.51 6.14 -8.87
C THR A 85 -1.28 6.49 -10.34
N ASN A 86 -0.70 5.58 -11.11
CA ASN A 86 -0.68 5.77 -12.56
C ASN A 86 -2.08 5.46 -13.14
N ASN A 87 -2.39 6.00 -14.32
CA ASN A 87 -3.56 5.64 -15.12
C ASN A 87 -4.96 6.09 -14.60
N ALA A 88 -5.40 7.28 -15.05
CA ALA A 88 -6.79 7.74 -14.97
C ALA A 88 -7.75 7.06 -15.99
N SER A 89 -7.21 6.31 -16.95
CA SER A 89 -7.93 5.79 -18.12
C SER A 89 -8.78 4.55 -17.80
N THR A 90 -8.40 3.77 -16.78
CA THR A 90 -9.15 2.60 -16.28
C THR A 90 -10.01 2.93 -15.05
N ALA A 91 -9.92 4.17 -14.58
CA ALA A 91 -10.64 4.70 -13.43
C ALA A 91 -12.09 5.00 -13.82
N SER A 92 -13.04 4.66 -12.95
CA SER A 92 -14.45 5.04 -13.11
C SER A 92 -14.66 6.54 -13.32
N PRO A 93 -15.77 7.02 -13.90
CA PRO A 93 -16.09 8.45 -13.93
C PRO A 93 -16.01 9.14 -12.55
N ILE A 94 -16.37 8.44 -11.48
CA ILE A 94 -16.26 8.93 -10.10
C ILE A 94 -14.79 8.99 -9.67
N GLN A 95 -14.00 7.96 -9.99
CA GLN A 95 -12.56 7.96 -9.75
C GLN A 95 -11.88 9.04 -10.60
N ARG A 96 -12.25 9.29 -11.86
CA ARG A 96 -11.70 10.43 -12.60
C ARG A 96 -12.04 11.76 -11.92
N LYS A 97 -13.27 11.95 -11.45
CA LYS A 97 -13.66 13.18 -10.73
C LYS A 97 -13.04 13.31 -9.32
N ALA A 98 -12.71 12.21 -8.66
CA ALA A 98 -12.11 12.16 -7.31
C ALA A 98 -10.58 12.10 -7.33
N VAL A 99 -9.97 11.59 -8.40
CA VAL A 99 -8.52 11.40 -8.58
C VAL A 99 -7.93 12.52 -9.46
N ASP A 100 -8.74 13.26 -10.24
CA ASP A 100 -8.43 14.61 -10.80
C ASP A 100 -8.35 15.69 -9.70
N ALA A 101 -8.16 15.25 -8.47
CA ALA A 101 -8.11 16.03 -7.28
C ALA A 101 -7.00 15.47 -6.40
N SER A 102 -5.90 16.20 -6.34
CA SER A 102 -5.13 16.39 -5.10
C SER A 102 -5.98 16.92 -3.92
N LYS A 103 -7.33 16.88 -3.99
CA LYS A 103 -8.26 17.51 -3.04
C LYS A 103 -8.75 16.60 -1.92
N TYR A 104 -8.65 15.28 -2.07
CA TYR A 104 -9.26 14.34 -1.11
C TYR A 104 -8.26 13.30 -0.60
N ASN A 105 -8.35 12.98 0.68
CA ASN A 105 -7.56 11.92 1.27
C ASN A 105 -8.20 10.56 0.93
N ILE A 106 -7.40 9.69 0.32
CA ILE A 106 -7.83 8.36 -0.11
C ILE A 106 -7.00 7.35 0.67
N TYR A 107 -7.68 6.37 1.26
CA TYR A 107 -7.08 5.34 2.09
C TYR A 107 -7.49 3.96 1.62
N GLN A 108 -6.66 2.99 1.98
CA GLN A 108 -7.00 1.58 1.97
C GLN A 108 -6.73 1.03 3.37
N ASP A 109 -7.80 0.62 4.05
CA ASP A 109 -7.69 -0.04 5.35
C ASP A 109 -7.66 -1.56 5.11
N ILE A 110 -6.65 -2.24 5.66
CA ILE A 110 -6.56 -3.71 5.61
C ILE A 110 -6.66 -4.24 7.03
N LEU A 111 -7.78 -4.87 7.34
CA LEU A 111 -8.14 -5.27 8.70
C LEU A 111 -8.66 -6.70 8.73
N LEU A 112 -8.41 -7.39 9.84
CA LEU A 112 -9.03 -8.69 10.11
C LEU A 112 -10.32 -8.46 10.90
N LYS A 113 -11.45 -8.92 10.36
CA LYS A 113 -12.76 -8.83 11.02
C LYS A 113 -13.45 -10.18 10.95
N ASP A 114 -13.84 -10.73 12.11
CA ASP A 114 -14.51 -12.03 12.20
C ASP A 114 -13.78 -13.14 11.44
N SER A 115 -12.44 -13.18 11.58
CA SER A 115 -11.52 -14.09 10.88
C SER A 115 -11.50 -13.94 9.35
N LYS A 116 -12.09 -12.89 8.79
CA LYS A 116 -12.03 -12.55 7.36
C LYS A 116 -11.16 -11.32 7.15
N LEU A 117 -10.32 -11.37 6.12
CA LEU A 117 -9.55 -10.21 5.72
C LEU A 117 -10.47 -9.26 4.94
N ILE A 118 -10.55 -8.01 5.39
CA ILE A 118 -11.34 -6.95 4.77
C ILE A 118 -10.37 -5.90 4.23
N VAL A 119 -10.59 -5.51 2.98
CA VAL A 119 -9.90 -4.39 2.34
C VAL A 119 -10.94 -3.31 2.06
N SER A 120 -10.86 -2.21 2.78
CA SER A 120 -11.80 -1.09 2.67
C SER A 120 -11.16 0.07 1.92
N GLN A 121 -11.74 0.45 0.78
CA GLN A 121 -11.40 1.67 0.09
C GLN A 121 -12.14 2.84 0.74
N VAL A 122 -11.41 3.80 1.29
CA VAL A 122 -11.98 4.96 1.98
C VAL A 122 -11.60 6.23 1.23
N VAL A 123 -12.60 7.06 0.91
CA VAL A 123 -12.40 8.39 0.32
C VAL A 123 -12.97 9.41 1.29
N LYS A 124 -12.10 10.15 1.99
CA LYS A 124 -12.50 11.27 2.85
C LYS A 124 -12.65 12.52 1.96
N PHE A 125 -13.88 12.89 1.61
CA PHE A 125 -14.17 14.15 0.89
C PHE A 125 -14.07 15.37 1.82
N SER A 126 -14.41 15.17 3.09
CA SER A 126 -14.19 16.06 4.24
C SER A 126 -14.24 15.20 5.51
N ASN A 127 -14.04 15.79 6.69
CA ASN A 127 -14.15 15.08 7.97
C ASN A 127 -15.55 14.46 8.17
N ASP A 128 -16.57 15.13 7.65
CA ASP A 128 -17.97 14.74 7.81
C ASP A 128 -18.52 13.93 6.64
N PHE A 129 -17.79 13.81 5.52
CA PHE A 129 -18.30 13.16 4.31
C PHE A 129 -17.29 12.15 3.76
N ILE A 130 -17.60 10.88 3.95
CA ILE A 130 -16.70 9.75 3.69
C ILE A 130 -17.43 8.71 2.83
N LEU A 131 -16.78 8.20 1.80
CA LEU A 131 -17.21 6.98 1.10
C LEU A 131 -16.32 5.83 1.54
N THR A 132 -16.93 4.74 2.00
CA THR A 132 -16.24 3.47 2.29
C THR A 132 -16.79 2.39 1.36
N VAL A 133 -15.92 1.63 0.71
CA VAL A 133 -16.28 0.46 -0.09
C VAL A 133 -15.46 -0.72 0.40
N ASP A 134 -16.14 -1.72 0.95
CA ASP A 134 -15.54 -2.90 1.53
C ASP A 134 -15.42 -4.01 0.48
N ALA A 135 -14.28 -4.70 0.52
CA ALA A 135 -14.05 -5.93 -0.21
C ALA A 135 -13.66 -7.04 0.76
N LEU A 136 -14.22 -8.23 0.52
CA LEU A 136 -13.72 -9.45 1.13
C LEU A 136 -12.43 -9.82 0.39
N ALA A 137 -11.37 -10.06 1.14
CA ALA A 137 -10.06 -10.39 0.58
C ALA A 137 -9.66 -11.84 0.90
N SER A 138 -8.87 -12.41 0.00
CA SER A 138 -8.31 -13.74 0.11
C SER A 138 -6.79 -13.67 -0.05
N THR A 139 -6.08 -14.32 0.86
CA THR A 139 -4.64 -14.57 0.79
C THR A 139 -4.37 -16.03 1.17
N ALA A 140 -3.12 -16.48 1.10
CA ALA A 140 -2.77 -17.82 1.56
C ALA A 140 -3.02 -18.04 3.07
N GLU A 141 -2.93 -16.98 3.89
CA GLU A 141 -3.19 -17.04 5.34
C GLU A 141 -4.68 -16.91 5.68
N TYR A 142 -5.42 -16.09 4.92
CA TYR A 142 -6.86 -15.87 5.09
C TYR A 142 -7.60 -16.25 3.80
N PRO A 143 -7.73 -17.55 3.48
CA PRO A 143 -8.37 -17.98 2.25
C PRO A 143 -9.88 -17.73 2.29
N LEU A 144 -10.43 -17.33 1.15
CA LEU A 144 -11.86 -17.23 0.91
C LEU A 144 -12.25 -18.28 -0.13
N GLU A 145 -12.66 -19.46 0.32
CA GLU A 145 -12.88 -20.64 -0.56
C GLU A 145 -13.89 -20.37 -1.69
N GLU A 146 -14.88 -19.52 -1.45
CA GLU A 146 -15.86 -19.12 -2.46
C GLU A 146 -15.31 -18.14 -3.51
N LEU A 147 -14.13 -17.54 -3.28
CA LEU A 147 -13.52 -16.58 -4.19
C LEU A 147 -12.74 -17.30 -5.27
N THR A 148 -13.37 -17.44 -6.43
CA THR A 148 -12.70 -17.91 -7.65
C THR A 148 -12.12 -16.74 -8.44
N ALA A 149 -11.02 -17.00 -9.15
CA ALA A 149 -10.42 -16.05 -10.08
C ALA A 149 -11.46 -15.44 -11.03
N ARG A 150 -11.30 -14.15 -11.33
CA ARG A 150 -12.14 -13.43 -12.28
C ARG A 150 -12.00 -14.04 -13.68
N GLN A 151 -13.13 -14.27 -14.34
CA GLN A 151 -13.15 -14.87 -15.68
C GLN A 151 -13.35 -13.83 -16.78
N GLY A 152 -14.16 -12.79 -16.54
CA GLY A 152 -14.49 -11.79 -17.54
C GLY A 152 -13.47 -10.65 -17.65
N LYS A 153 -13.02 -10.33 -18.87
CA LYS A 153 -12.32 -9.06 -19.19
C LYS A 153 -13.21 -7.82 -19.05
N GLY A 154 -14.53 -8.04 -19.02
CA GLY A 154 -15.55 -7.06 -19.36
C GLY A 154 -15.67 -5.83 -18.45
N THR A 155 -16.00 -4.73 -19.12
CA THR A 155 -16.66 -3.51 -18.63
C THR A 155 -18.16 -3.78 -18.59
N LEU A 156 -18.73 -4.15 -17.45
CA LEU A 156 -20.14 -4.58 -17.37
C LEU A 156 -21.13 -3.40 -17.54
N GLY A 157 -21.14 -2.75 -18.71
CA GLY A 157 -22.00 -1.61 -19.10
C GLY A 157 -21.83 -0.34 -18.26
N LEU A 158 -21.26 -0.47 -17.07
CA LEU A 158 -20.82 0.57 -16.19
C LEU A 158 -19.39 0.88 -16.59
N THR A 159 -19.17 2.01 -17.26
CA THR A 159 -17.86 2.64 -17.54
C THR A 159 -17.01 2.84 -16.26
N ILE A 160 -17.54 2.44 -15.11
CA ILE A 160 -16.97 2.51 -13.77
C ILE A 160 -15.86 1.47 -13.56
N LEU A 161 -15.88 0.32 -14.24
CA LEU A 161 -15.01 -0.81 -13.85
C LEU A 161 -13.84 -1.15 -14.77
N GLY A 162 -13.58 -0.41 -15.86
CA GLY A 162 -12.38 -0.57 -16.71
C GLY A 162 -12.15 -1.99 -17.29
N GLU A 163 -11.10 -2.15 -18.10
CA GLU A 163 -10.66 -3.48 -18.54
C GLU A 163 -9.78 -4.14 -17.47
N SER A 164 -10.02 -5.42 -17.20
CA SER A 164 -9.24 -6.20 -16.24
C SER A 164 -8.36 -7.23 -16.96
N ILE A 165 -7.12 -7.36 -16.50
CA ILE A 165 -6.17 -8.41 -16.82
C ILE A 165 -6.72 -9.71 -16.20
N VAL A 166 -6.92 -10.72 -17.04
CA VAL A 166 -7.45 -12.04 -16.68
C VAL A 166 -6.74 -13.12 -17.51
N GLY A 167 -6.88 -14.38 -17.10
CA GLY A 167 -6.24 -15.51 -17.79
C GLY A 167 -4.74 -15.57 -17.51
N GLU A 168 -3.95 -15.98 -18.49
CA GLU A 168 -2.49 -16.20 -18.34
C GLU A 168 -1.75 -14.94 -17.88
N GLU A 169 -2.12 -13.77 -18.38
CA GLU A 169 -1.51 -12.48 -17.99
C GLU A 169 -1.80 -12.11 -16.52
N ALA A 170 -2.84 -12.69 -15.94
CA ALA A 170 -3.17 -12.51 -14.54
C ALA A 170 -2.54 -13.56 -13.64
N MET A 171 -1.74 -14.51 -14.14
CA MET A 171 -1.10 -15.51 -13.28
C MET A 171 -0.11 -14.86 -12.32
N GLU A 172 -0.06 -15.38 -11.09
CA GLU A 172 0.95 -14.97 -10.11
C GLU A 172 2.35 -15.38 -10.58
N ASP A 173 3.35 -14.56 -10.24
CA ASP A 173 4.75 -14.92 -10.46
C ASP A 173 5.17 -15.97 -9.42
N PRO A 174 5.46 -17.22 -9.84
CA PRO A 174 5.79 -18.30 -8.91
C PRO A 174 7.12 -18.08 -8.17
N THR A 175 7.97 -17.16 -8.63
CA THR A 175 9.24 -16.82 -7.97
C THR A 175 9.06 -15.83 -6.82
N LYS A 176 7.85 -15.30 -6.67
CA LYS A 176 7.51 -14.17 -5.81
C LYS A 176 6.23 -14.51 -5.02
N PRO A 177 6.31 -15.49 -4.09
CA PRO A 177 5.13 -16.06 -3.43
C PRO A 177 4.41 -15.04 -2.53
N ASN A 178 3.12 -15.27 -2.29
CA ASN A 178 2.33 -14.55 -1.29
C ASN A 178 2.37 -13.03 -1.45
N ARG A 179 2.32 -12.55 -2.69
CA ARG A 179 2.20 -11.12 -3.03
C ARG A 179 0.79 -10.71 -3.37
N ARG A 180 -0.03 -11.65 -3.81
CA ARG A 180 -1.38 -11.41 -4.24
C ARG A 180 -2.36 -11.32 -3.08
N ILE A 181 -3.23 -10.32 -3.17
CA ILE A 181 -4.48 -10.23 -2.45
C ILE A 181 -5.60 -10.26 -3.48
N ASP A 182 -6.30 -11.38 -3.58
CA ASP A 182 -7.54 -11.46 -4.35
C ASP A 182 -8.67 -10.83 -3.53
N PHE A 183 -9.63 -10.20 -4.21
CA PHE A 183 -10.75 -9.59 -3.52
C PHE A 183 -12.03 -9.62 -4.33
N VAL A 184 -13.15 -9.45 -3.64
CA VAL A 184 -14.45 -9.20 -4.23
C VAL A 184 -15.15 -8.10 -3.45
N PHE A 185 -15.56 -7.02 -4.12
CA PHE A 185 -16.33 -5.96 -3.46
C PHE A 185 -17.63 -6.54 -2.92
N ASP A 186 -18.02 -6.08 -1.74
CA ASP A 186 -19.14 -6.65 -0.99
C ASP A 186 -20.20 -5.61 -0.64
N GLU A 187 -19.79 -4.45 -0.16
CA GLU A 187 -20.69 -3.34 0.13
C GLU A 187 -19.99 -1.98 0.04
N GLY A 188 -20.79 -0.92 -0.04
CA GLY A 188 -20.27 0.43 0.07
C GLY A 188 -21.29 1.34 0.72
N ASN A 189 -20.80 2.36 1.43
CA ASN A 189 -21.61 3.30 2.19
C ASN A 189 -21.00 4.70 2.11
N PHE A 190 -21.84 5.70 1.91
CA PHE A 190 -21.52 7.07 2.28
C PHE A 190 -21.84 7.28 3.76
N ASN A 191 -20.95 7.92 4.49
CA ASN A 191 -21.19 8.48 5.80
C ASN A 191 -21.23 10.00 5.66
N PHE A 192 -22.36 10.62 6.03
CA PHE A 192 -22.51 12.06 6.12
C PHE A 192 -22.90 12.45 7.54
N LYS A 193 -21.99 13.04 8.32
CA LYS A 193 -22.22 13.45 9.71
C LYS A 193 -22.81 12.33 10.60
N GLY A 194 -22.30 11.10 10.44
CA GLY A 194 -22.78 9.92 11.15
C GLY A 194 -23.97 9.21 10.49
N PHE A 195 -24.62 9.81 9.49
CA PHE A 195 -25.70 9.16 8.75
C PHE A 195 -25.14 8.27 7.63
N LYS A 196 -25.45 6.98 7.68
CA LYS A 196 -24.99 5.99 6.69
C LYS A 196 -26.01 5.81 5.56
N VAL A 197 -25.57 6.02 4.32
CA VAL A 197 -26.35 5.83 3.09
C VAL A 197 -25.66 4.79 2.22
N PRO A 198 -26.33 3.69 1.82
CA PRO A 198 -25.74 2.70 0.95
C PRO A 198 -25.28 3.28 -0.40
N TYR A 199 -24.10 2.88 -0.87
CA TYR A 199 -23.61 3.17 -2.21
C TYR A 199 -24.45 2.37 -3.23
N PRO A 200 -24.97 3.00 -4.31
CA PRO A 200 -26.00 2.39 -5.18
C PRO A 200 -25.42 1.38 -6.19
N VAL A 201 -24.49 0.52 -5.76
CA VAL A 201 -23.96 -0.59 -6.56
C VAL A 201 -24.31 -1.91 -5.87
N PRO A 202 -25.07 -2.80 -6.53
CA PRO A 202 -25.48 -4.08 -5.94
C PRO A 202 -24.37 -5.13 -6.08
N PHE A 203 -23.28 -4.97 -5.32
CA PHE A 203 -22.08 -5.82 -5.37
C PHE A 203 -22.34 -7.33 -5.16
N ARG A 204 -23.42 -7.68 -4.45
CA ARG A 204 -23.80 -9.06 -4.14
C ARG A 204 -24.73 -9.69 -5.19
N LEU A 205 -25.13 -8.95 -6.23
CA LEU A 205 -25.98 -9.51 -7.29
C LEU A 205 -25.18 -10.57 -8.08
N PRO A 206 -25.68 -11.81 -8.24
CA PRO A 206 -24.93 -12.88 -8.91
C PRO A 206 -24.45 -12.52 -10.32
N LEU A 207 -25.27 -11.77 -11.07
CA LEU A 207 -24.97 -11.30 -12.43
C LEU A 207 -23.80 -10.31 -12.49
N LEU A 208 -23.47 -9.64 -11.39
CA LEU A 208 -22.37 -8.67 -11.30
C LEU A 208 -21.16 -9.23 -10.56
N ARG A 209 -21.30 -10.39 -9.91
CA ARG A 209 -20.34 -10.87 -8.91
C ARG A 209 -18.94 -11.06 -9.49
N ASP A 210 -18.82 -11.57 -10.72
CA ASP A 210 -17.52 -11.71 -11.39
C ASP A 210 -16.87 -10.36 -11.71
N ALA A 211 -17.68 -9.36 -12.11
CA ALA A 211 -17.18 -8.05 -12.49
C ALA A 211 -16.68 -7.19 -11.32
N VAL A 212 -17.06 -7.56 -10.09
CA VAL A 212 -16.61 -6.88 -8.86
C VAL A 212 -15.47 -7.62 -8.15
N LYS A 213 -14.94 -8.68 -8.77
CA LYS A 213 -13.69 -9.33 -8.37
C LYS A 213 -12.49 -8.59 -8.93
N GLY A 214 -11.38 -8.66 -8.22
CA GLY A 214 -10.08 -8.21 -8.69
C GLY A 214 -8.96 -8.79 -7.85
N TRP A 215 -7.75 -8.37 -8.17
CA TRP A 215 -6.55 -8.71 -7.43
C TRP A 215 -5.62 -7.50 -7.36
N ILE A 216 -4.80 -7.47 -6.31
CA ILE A 216 -3.69 -6.55 -6.14
C ILE A 216 -2.46 -7.36 -5.76
N ASP A 217 -1.36 -7.15 -6.47
CA ASP A 217 -0.05 -7.69 -6.13
C ASP A 217 0.77 -6.64 -5.38
N VAL A 218 1.19 -6.97 -4.16
CA VAL A 218 2.07 -6.12 -3.35
C VAL A 218 3.51 -6.31 -3.81
N ILE A 219 3.98 -5.41 -4.68
CA ILE A 219 5.30 -5.48 -5.32
C ILE A 219 6.42 -4.83 -4.51
N TYR A 220 6.09 -4.16 -3.43
CA TYR A 220 7.03 -3.69 -2.42
C TYR A 220 6.29 -3.42 -1.13
N LEU A 221 6.83 -3.86 0.01
CA LEU A 221 6.32 -3.56 1.33
C LEU A 221 7.47 -3.31 2.30
N SER A 222 7.40 -2.18 3.00
CA SER A 222 8.18 -1.86 4.20
C SER A 222 7.23 -1.45 5.33
N ASP A 223 7.78 -1.05 6.48
CA ASP A 223 6.98 -0.54 7.60
C ASP A 223 6.26 0.78 7.26
N ARG A 224 6.71 1.52 6.23
CA ARG A 224 6.19 2.85 5.89
C ARG A 224 5.60 2.97 4.50
N VAL A 225 6.09 2.21 3.53
CA VAL A 225 5.72 2.35 2.12
C VAL A 225 5.23 1.02 1.59
N ARG A 226 4.14 1.08 0.81
CA ARG A 226 3.61 -0.05 0.08
C ARG A 226 3.40 0.33 -1.37
N ILE A 227 3.92 -0.48 -2.27
CA ILE A 227 3.70 -0.34 -3.71
C ILE A 227 2.95 -1.57 -4.20
N SER A 228 1.92 -1.35 -5.00
CA SER A 228 1.09 -2.46 -5.48
C SER A 228 0.65 -2.28 -6.93
N LYS A 229 0.47 -3.39 -7.65
CA LYS A 229 -0.08 -3.43 -9.00
C LYS A 229 -1.47 -4.07 -8.97
N GLY A 230 -2.47 -3.39 -9.49
CA GLY A 230 -3.83 -3.89 -9.58
C GLY A 230 -4.12 -4.59 -10.91
N ASN A 231 -5.20 -5.36 -10.93
CA ASN A 231 -5.68 -6.12 -12.08
C ASN A 231 -6.05 -5.31 -13.34
N LYS A 232 -5.83 -4.00 -13.38
CA LYS A 232 -6.02 -3.15 -14.56
C LYS A 232 -4.72 -2.52 -15.05
N GLY A 233 -3.57 -3.03 -14.60
CA GLY A 233 -2.26 -2.44 -14.85
C GLY A 233 -2.01 -1.15 -14.08
N THR A 234 -2.80 -0.87 -13.04
CA THR A 234 -2.66 0.32 -12.20
C THR A 234 -1.63 0.08 -11.11
N THR A 235 -0.67 0.98 -10.97
CA THR A 235 0.31 1.00 -9.88
C THR A 235 -0.12 2.00 -8.82
N PHE A 236 -0.11 1.59 -7.56
CA PHE A 236 -0.42 2.40 -6.40
C PHE A 236 0.82 2.53 -5.51
N VAL A 237 1.13 3.74 -5.06
CA VAL A 237 2.11 3.97 -3.97
C VAL A 237 1.35 4.52 -2.78
N LEU A 238 1.45 3.84 -1.65
CA LEU A 238 0.79 4.20 -0.41
C LEU A 238 1.80 4.31 0.72
N VAL A 239 1.50 5.18 1.68
CA VAL A 239 2.23 5.27 2.95
C VAL A 239 1.35 4.79 4.09
N LYS A 240 1.97 4.15 5.08
CA LYS A 240 1.28 3.75 6.29
C LYS A 240 0.93 5.01 7.08
N GLU A 241 -0.31 5.14 7.53
CA GLU A 241 -0.62 6.12 8.58
C GLU A 241 -0.45 5.43 9.92
N ASP A 242 0.23 6.12 10.82
CA ASP A 242 0.32 5.73 12.22
C ASP A 242 -1.05 5.96 12.86
N ASP A 243 -1.46 5.09 13.80
CA ASP A 243 -2.78 5.13 14.44
C ASP A 243 -3.00 6.39 15.32
N ASP A 244 -2.01 7.30 15.41
CA ASP A 244 -1.95 8.39 16.38
C ASP A 244 -2.37 9.79 15.85
N GLU A 245 -2.67 9.96 14.55
CA GLU A 245 -2.86 11.31 13.96
C GLU A 245 -4.32 11.83 13.86
N ASP A 246 -5.34 11.06 14.23
CA ASP A 246 -6.75 11.49 14.11
C ASP A 246 -7.38 12.02 15.44
N ASP A 247 -6.67 12.06 16.59
CA ASP A 247 -7.26 12.35 17.92
C ASP A 247 -6.65 13.53 18.74
N VAL A 248 -5.88 14.45 18.13
CA VAL A 248 -5.45 15.68 18.84
C VAL A 248 -6.34 16.86 18.44
N GLU A 249 -7.60 16.85 18.88
CA GLU A 249 -8.33 18.11 19.05
C GLU A 249 -7.76 18.82 20.28
N GLU A 250 -7.14 19.98 20.05
CA GLU A 250 -6.74 20.92 21.09
C GLU A 250 -8.00 21.31 21.89
N GLU A 251 -8.14 20.78 23.12
CA GLU A 251 -8.91 21.45 24.15
C GLU A 251 -8.22 22.79 24.43
N GLU A 252 -8.60 23.84 23.68
CA GLU A 252 -8.32 25.21 24.09
C GLU A 252 -9.06 25.45 25.41
N VAL A 253 -8.26 25.43 26.46
CA VAL A 253 -8.58 25.80 27.83
C VAL A 253 -9.12 27.22 27.83
N GLY A 254 -10.44 27.36 27.95
CA GLY A 254 -11.09 28.61 28.29
C GLY A 254 -10.81 28.98 29.74
N SER A 255 -9.70 29.69 29.98
CA SER A 255 -9.47 30.46 31.20
C SER A 255 -9.57 31.95 30.88
N GLU A 256 -10.69 32.56 31.26
CA GLU A 256 -10.84 33.80 32.06
C GLU A 256 -12.27 34.36 31.97
#